data_AF-A0A8S4AID8-F1
#
_entry.id   AF-A0A8S4AID8-F1
#
_cell.length_a   1.000
_cell.length_b   1.000
_cell.length_c   1.000
_cell.angle_alpha   90.00
_cell.angle_beta   90.00
_cell.angle_gamma   90.00
#
_symmetry.space_group_name_H-M   'P 1'
#
loop_
_entity.id
_entity.type
_entity.pdbx_description
1 polymer ?
#
loop_
_entity_poly.entity_id
_entity_poly.type
_entity_poly.pdbx_seq_one_letter_code
_entity_poly.pdbx_strand_id
1 'polypeptide(L)'
;MERVNGVARCPYDPRHNSTAVLTENGELYAATVIDFSGRDPVIYRSMGGLPPLRTAQYNSKWLNGKSTVRPHFISAYDVGLFTLFFLRENAVEHDCGKTVYSRVARVCKNDIGGRFLLEDTWTTFMKARLNCSRSGEIPFHYNELQSTFYLSEQDIIYGIFTTNVPRSGPDDEAAPVCRLRRLGPLGHSL
;
A
#
# COMPACT_ATOMS: atom_id res chain seq x y z
N MET A 1 -30.52 12.74 4.62
CA MET A 1 -29.26 12.00 4.45
C MET A 1 -28.34 12.88 3.62
N GLU A 2 -27.29 13.41 4.22
CA GLU A 2 -26.30 14.25 3.53
C GLU A 2 -25.43 13.36 2.63
N ARG A 3 -25.21 13.78 1.39
CA ARG A 3 -24.39 13.03 0.42
C ARG A 3 -22.98 13.58 0.46
N VAL A 4 -22.00 12.69 0.55
CA VAL A 4 -20.59 13.05 0.55
C VAL A 4 -19.95 12.62 -0.78
N ASN A 5 -19.07 13.46 -1.32
CA ASN A 5 -18.34 13.15 -2.54
C ASN A 5 -17.44 11.91 -2.35
N GLY A 6 -17.54 10.93 -3.24
CA GLY A 6 -16.76 9.69 -3.22
C GLY A 6 -15.41 9.76 -3.93
N VAL A 7 -15.11 10.84 -4.65
CA VAL A 7 -13.82 11.05 -5.32
C VAL A 7 -12.68 10.94 -4.30
N ALA A 8 -11.65 10.17 -4.65
CA ALA A 8 -10.51 9.81 -3.79
C ALA A 8 -10.86 8.98 -2.54
N ARG A 9 -12.11 8.52 -2.39
CA ARG A 9 -12.58 7.70 -1.25
C ARG A 9 -13.08 6.33 -1.67
N CYS A 10 -13.68 6.23 -2.86
CA CYS A 10 -14.10 4.98 -3.48
C CYS A 10 -13.71 4.96 -4.96
N PRO A 11 -13.48 3.77 -5.55
CA PRO A 11 -13.13 3.66 -6.96
C PRO A 11 -14.36 3.85 -7.86
N TYR A 12 -14.12 4.20 -9.13
CA TYR A 12 -15.15 4.24 -10.17
C TYR A 12 -15.48 2.85 -10.72
N ASP A 13 -14.46 2.00 -10.91
CA ASP A 13 -14.63 0.62 -11.36
C ASP A 13 -14.78 -0.30 -10.14
N PRO A 14 -15.87 -1.08 -10.01
CA PRO A 14 -16.08 -1.99 -8.88
C PRO A 14 -15.05 -3.12 -8.79
N ARG A 15 -14.27 -3.36 -9.86
CA ARG A 15 -13.17 -4.34 -9.90
C ARG A 15 -11.83 -3.75 -9.45
N HIS A 16 -11.78 -2.44 -9.16
CA HIS A 16 -10.56 -1.80 -8.70
C HIS A 16 -10.30 -2.11 -7.23
N ASN A 17 -9.15 -2.71 -6.94
CA ASN A 17 -8.71 -2.96 -5.57
C ASN A 17 -8.38 -1.64 -4.88
N SER A 18 -9.26 -1.25 -3.96
CA SER A 18 -9.13 -0.08 -3.11
C SER A 18 -9.30 -0.50 -1.65
N THR A 19 -8.85 0.34 -0.73
CA THR A 19 -9.00 0.11 0.70
C THR A 19 -9.22 1.42 1.41
N ALA A 20 -9.89 1.39 2.55
CA ALA A 20 -10.05 2.54 3.42
C ALA A 20 -10.09 2.14 4.89
N VAL A 21 -9.72 3.06 5.77
CA VAL A 21 -9.87 2.94 7.22
C VAL A 21 -10.34 4.29 7.77
N LEU A 22 -11.29 4.24 8.70
CA LEU A 22 -11.76 5.40 9.44
C LEU A 22 -11.11 5.37 10.82
N THR A 23 -10.45 6.46 11.22
CA THR A 23 -9.87 6.59 12.56
C THR A 23 -10.96 6.86 13.59
N GLU A 24 -10.66 6.64 14.88
CA GLU A 24 -11.54 6.99 15.99
C GLU A 24 -11.88 8.49 16.03
N ASN A 25 -10.98 9.34 15.51
CA ASN A 25 -11.14 10.78 15.41
C ASN A 25 -11.94 11.22 14.17
N GLY A 26 -12.36 10.28 13.32
CA GLY A 26 -13.22 10.54 12.16
C GLY A 26 -12.50 10.95 10.88
N GLU A 27 -11.17 10.85 10.81
CA GLU A 27 -10.43 10.98 9.56
C GLU A 27 -10.55 9.70 8.73
N LEU A 28 -10.94 9.85 7.47
CA LEU A 28 -10.97 8.77 6.49
C LEU A 28 -9.67 8.75 5.71
N TYR A 29 -8.94 7.64 5.84
CA TYR A 29 -7.75 7.32 5.07
C TYR A 29 -8.13 6.31 3.99
N ALA A 30 -8.02 6.68 2.72
CA ALA A 30 -8.40 5.84 1.58
C ALA A 30 -7.25 5.71 0.59
N ALA A 31 -7.15 4.55 -0.05
CA ALA A 31 -6.24 4.30 -1.14
C ALA A 31 -7.02 3.75 -2.34
N THR A 32 -7.03 4.51 -3.42
CA THR A 32 -7.87 4.28 -4.60
C THR A 32 -7.32 5.07 -5.81
N VAL A 33 -8.12 5.23 -6.86
CA VAL A 33 -7.88 6.14 -7.99
C VAL A 33 -8.84 7.32 -7.96
N ILE A 34 -8.37 8.51 -8.37
CA ILE A 34 -9.16 9.75 -8.36
C ILE A 34 -9.95 9.96 -9.66
N ASP A 35 -9.44 9.43 -10.76
CA ASP A 35 -9.96 9.68 -12.10
C ASP A 35 -10.61 8.45 -12.71
N PHE A 36 -11.53 8.67 -13.65
CA PHE A 36 -12.21 7.59 -14.36
C PHE A 36 -11.25 6.66 -15.13
N SER A 37 -10.12 7.19 -15.61
CA SER A 37 -9.14 6.40 -16.35
C SER A 37 -8.26 5.52 -15.46
N GLY A 38 -8.30 5.72 -14.14
CA GLY A 38 -7.51 4.99 -13.16
C GLY A 38 -6.00 5.30 -13.21
N ARG A 39 -5.60 6.42 -13.82
CA ARG A 39 -4.19 6.81 -14.00
C ARG A 39 -3.64 7.65 -12.84
N ASP A 40 -4.51 8.15 -11.98
CA ASP A 40 -4.14 8.92 -10.79
C ASP A 40 -4.41 8.11 -9.50
N PRO A 41 -3.56 7.11 -9.17
CA PRO A 41 -3.64 6.40 -7.89
C PRO A 41 -3.26 7.34 -6.75
N VAL A 42 -3.96 7.21 -5.63
CA VAL A 42 -3.80 8.08 -4.48
C VAL A 42 -3.86 7.30 -3.18
N ILE A 43 -3.05 7.70 -2.20
CA ILE A 43 -3.35 7.54 -0.78
C ILE A 43 -3.76 8.90 -0.24
N TYR A 44 -5.00 8.99 0.24
CA TYR A 44 -5.69 10.23 0.54
C TYR A 44 -6.26 10.21 1.96
N ARG A 45 -6.15 11.34 2.66
CA ARG A 45 -6.91 11.60 3.88
C ARG A 45 -7.94 12.68 3.62
N SER A 46 -9.13 12.48 4.15
CA SER A 46 -10.22 13.45 4.17
C SER A 46 -11.10 13.23 5.39
N MET A 47 -12.13 14.06 5.57
CA MET A 47 -12.99 14.02 6.76
C MET A 47 -12.21 14.35 8.04
N GLY A 48 -12.90 14.40 9.17
CA GLY A 48 -12.31 14.78 10.45
C GLY A 48 -11.88 16.25 10.51
N GLY A 49 -10.99 16.56 11.45
CA GLY A 49 -10.53 17.93 11.71
C GLY A 49 -9.21 18.31 11.04
N LEU A 50 -8.48 17.35 10.48
CA LEU A 50 -7.17 17.57 9.87
C LEU A 50 -7.29 17.96 8.38
N PRO A 51 -6.31 18.72 7.84
CA PRO A 51 -6.33 19.09 6.43
C PRO A 51 -6.30 17.84 5.53
N PRO A 52 -6.98 17.87 4.37
CA PRO A 52 -6.89 16.77 3.42
C PRO A 52 -5.46 16.68 2.87
N LEU A 53 -4.92 15.47 2.77
CA LEU A 53 -3.58 15.24 2.24
C LEU A 53 -3.59 14.11 1.23
N ARG A 54 -2.81 14.25 0.16
CA ARG A 54 -2.65 13.22 -0.88
C ARG A 54 -1.19 12.86 -1.12
N THR A 55 -0.97 11.73 -1.77
CA THR A 55 0.32 11.41 -2.38
C THR A 55 0.60 12.31 -3.59
N ALA A 56 1.87 12.62 -3.83
CA ALA A 56 2.30 13.46 -4.94
C ALA A 56 1.82 12.90 -6.30
N GLN A 57 1.08 13.73 -7.04
CA GLN A 57 0.45 13.34 -8.29
C GLN A 57 1.49 13.04 -9.38
N TYR A 58 1.22 12.04 -10.23
CA TYR A 58 2.06 11.65 -11.37
C TYR A 58 3.53 11.34 -11.03
N ASN A 59 3.82 11.06 -9.76
CA ASN A 59 5.14 10.73 -9.27
C ASN A 59 5.26 9.22 -9.01
N SER A 60 5.88 8.50 -9.94
CA SER A 60 6.04 7.03 -9.85
C SER A 60 6.90 6.58 -8.66
N LYS A 61 7.75 7.47 -8.10
CA LYS A 61 8.49 7.17 -6.87
C LYS A 61 7.56 7.07 -5.66
N TRP A 62 6.41 7.73 -5.69
CA TRP A 62 5.38 7.66 -4.66
C TRP A 62 4.44 6.49 -4.93
N LEU A 63 3.72 6.53 -6.04
CA LEU A 63 2.81 5.48 -6.51
C LEU A 63 2.94 5.32 -8.03
N ASN A 64 3.18 4.10 -8.50
CA ASN A 64 3.43 3.84 -9.90
C ASN A 64 2.11 3.64 -10.68
N GLY A 65 1.54 4.74 -11.18
CA GLY A 65 0.33 4.74 -12.04
C GLY A 65 0.59 4.82 -13.56
N LYS A 66 1.85 4.89 -14.01
CA LYS A 66 2.19 5.20 -15.43
C LYS A 66 2.10 4.01 -16.39
N SER A 67 1.91 2.79 -15.88
CA SER A 67 1.94 1.56 -16.68
C SER A 67 0.53 0.98 -16.90
N THR A 68 0.42 -0.03 -17.76
CA THR A 68 -0.79 -0.84 -17.92
C THR A 68 -1.26 -1.51 -16.62
N VAL A 69 -0.37 -1.61 -15.63
CA VAL A 69 -0.65 -2.15 -14.30
C VAL A 69 -0.65 -1.00 -13.29
N ARG A 70 -1.82 -0.75 -12.71
CA ARG A 70 -2.03 0.23 -11.62
C ARG A 70 -1.59 -0.38 -10.29
N PRO A 71 -1.35 0.43 -9.24
CA PRO A 71 -1.24 -0.10 -7.89
C PRO A 71 -2.54 -0.82 -7.52
N HIS A 72 -2.42 -2.00 -6.92
CA HIS A 72 -3.53 -2.66 -6.25
C HIS A 72 -3.39 -2.36 -4.76
N PHE A 73 -4.39 -1.74 -4.14
CA PHE A 73 -4.40 -1.49 -2.71
C PHE A 73 -5.12 -2.65 -2.01
N ILE A 74 -4.41 -3.36 -1.13
CA ILE A 74 -4.89 -4.59 -0.49
C ILE A 74 -5.62 -4.27 0.80
N SER A 75 -5.02 -3.46 1.68
CA SER A 75 -5.57 -3.15 2.99
C SER A 75 -4.99 -1.87 3.57
N ALA A 76 -5.69 -1.30 4.55
CA ALA A 76 -5.21 -0.22 5.38
C ALA A 76 -5.50 -0.53 6.84
N TYR A 77 -4.57 -0.17 7.73
CA TYR A 77 -4.73 -0.35 9.17
C TYR A 77 -4.36 0.92 9.92
N ASP A 78 -5.14 1.22 10.96
CA ASP A 78 -4.88 2.30 11.89
C ASP A 78 -4.06 1.77 13.07
N VAL A 79 -2.74 2.03 13.10
CA VAL A 79 -1.80 1.38 14.02
C VAL A 79 -0.94 2.40 14.76
N GLY A 80 -1.18 2.55 16.06
CA GLY A 80 -0.43 3.47 16.92
C GLY A 80 -0.48 4.91 16.41
N LEU A 81 0.67 5.47 16.02
CA LEU A 81 0.80 6.83 15.49
C LEU A 81 0.72 6.91 13.95
N PHE A 82 0.52 5.79 13.28
CA PHE A 82 0.58 5.68 11.82
C PHE A 82 -0.69 5.08 11.24
N THR A 83 -0.94 5.40 9.97
CA THR A 83 -1.81 4.60 9.12
C THR A 83 -0.94 3.84 8.15
N LEU A 84 -1.11 2.52 8.09
CA LEU A 84 -0.36 1.63 7.21
C LEU A 84 -1.20 1.25 6.01
N PHE A 85 -0.60 1.24 4.82
CA PHE A 85 -1.24 0.83 3.57
C PHE A 85 -0.44 -0.30 2.93
N PHE A 86 -1.11 -1.40 2.64
CA PHE A 86 -0.51 -2.53 1.94
C PHE A 86 -0.95 -2.49 0.49
N LEU A 87 0.01 -2.57 -0.41
CA LEU A 87 -0.22 -2.48 -1.84
C LEU A 87 0.76 -3.35 -2.62
N ARG A 88 0.44 -3.60 -3.88
CA ARG A 88 1.42 -4.08 -4.87
C ARG A 88 1.41 -3.19 -6.09
N GLU A 89 2.58 -2.91 -6.62
CA GLU A 89 2.77 -2.05 -7.77
C GLU A 89 4.00 -2.48 -8.59
N ASN A 90 4.13 -1.98 -9.82
CA ASN A 90 5.33 -2.18 -10.59
C ASN A 90 6.55 -1.55 -9.89
N ALA A 91 7.61 -2.32 -9.75
CA ALA A 91 8.88 -1.90 -9.19
C ALA A 91 9.55 -0.88 -10.12
N VAL A 92 9.69 0.37 -9.67
CA VAL A 92 10.41 1.42 -10.40
C VAL A 92 11.92 1.23 -10.27
N GLU A 93 12.35 0.54 -9.22
CA GLU A 93 13.74 0.20 -8.92
C GLU A 93 14.29 -0.98 -9.74
N HIS A 94 13.46 -1.61 -10.57
CA HIS A 94 13.86 -2.76 -11.37
C HIS A 94 13.65 -2.49 -12.85
N ASP A 95 14.74 -2.14 -13.54
CA ASP A 95 14.72 -1.77 -14.96
C ASP A 95 14.61 -2.98 -15.92
N CYS A 96 14.85 -4.20 -15.42
CA CYS A 96 14.80 -5.44 -16.20
C CYS A 96 13.40 -6.06 -16.18
N GLY A 97 12.46 -5.45 -16.92
CA GLY A 97 11.12 -6.00 -17.17
C GLY A 97 10.04 -5.51 -16.21
N LYS A 98 8.79 -5.97 -16.43
CA LYS A 98 7.63 -5.58 -15.63
C LYS A 98 7.54 -6.45 -14.36
N THR A 99 8.37 -6.16 -13.36
CA THR A 99 8.33 -6.85 -12.06
C THR A 99 7.37 -6.12 -11.10
N VAL A 100 6.46 -6.86 -10.48
CA VAL A 100 5.59 -6.35 -9.41
C VAL A 100 6.27 -6.57 -8.06
N TYR A 101 6.22 -5.58 -7.17
CA TYR A 101 6.59 -5.73 -5.77
C TYR A 101 5.44 -5.36 -4.84
N SER A 102 5.32 -6.15 -3.78
CA SER A 102 4.49 -5.84 -2.63
C SER A 102 5.17 -4.85 -1.71
N ARG A 103 4.39 -3.93 -1.16
CA ARG A 103 4.88 -2.84 -0.32
C ARG A 103 3.96 -2.60 0.87
N VAL A 104 4.58 -2.09 1.93
CA VAL A 104 3.89 -1.37 2.99
C VAL A 104 4.27 0.10 2.88
N ALA A 105 3.28 0.98 2.86
CA ALA A 105 3.44 2.41 3.00
C ALA A 105 2.92 2.86 4.36
N ARG A 106 3.47 3.95 4.90
CA ARG A 106 3.02 4.57 6.13
C ARG A 106 2.91 6.08 5.97
N VAL A 107 2.00 6.66 6.75
CA VAL A 107 1.87 8.10 7.00
C VAL A 107 1.64 8.33 8.50
N CYS A 108 2.10 9.45 9.04
CA CYS A 108 1.79 9.84 10.42
C CYS A 108 0.36 10.38 10.50
N LYS A 109 -0.36 10.04 11.58
CA LYS A 109 -1.74 10.52 11.76
C LYS A 109 -1.81 12.04 11.92
N ASN A 110 -0.81 12.64 12.55
CA ASN A 110 -0.70 14.08 12.79
C ASN A 110 -0.03 14.88 11.66
N ASP A 111 0.21 14.28 10.49
CA ASP A 111 0.78 15.00 9.34
C ASP A 111 -0.19 16.12 8.92
N ILE A 112 0.31 17.35 8.76
CA ILE A 112 -0.48 18.52 8.35
C ILE A 112 -0.12 19.01 6.94
N GLY A 113 0.76 18.29 6.24
CA GLY A 113 1.27 18.68 4.94
C GLY A 113 2.42 19.68 5.02
N GLY A 114 2.94 20.03 3.84
CA GLY A 114 3.95 21.06 3.70
C GLY A 114 3.35 22.47 3.65
N ARG A 115 4.17 23.49 3.90
CA ARG A 115 3.75 24.90 3.85
C ARG A 115 3.98 25.58 2.50
N PHE A 116 5.12 25.29 1.87
CA PHE A 116 5.54 25.94 0.60
C PHE A 116 5.82 24.89 -0.48
N LEU A 117 6.60 23.87 -0.11
CA LEU A 117 6.73 22.63 -0.88
C LEU A 117 5.81 21.60 -0.24
N LEU A 118 5.20 20.73 -1.07
CA LEU A 118 4.30 19.68 -0.61
C LEU A 118 3.03 20.20 0.10
N GLU A 119 2.52 21.37 -0.30
CA GLU A 119 1.17 21.81 0.10
C GLU A 119 0.14 20.75 -0.32
N ASP A 120 -0.84 20.48 0.55
CA ASP A 120 -1.85 19.41 0.43
C ASP A 120 -1.27 17.99 0.18
N THR A 121 0.02 17.81 0.44
CA THR A 121 0.76 16.58 0.14
C THR A 121 1.39 16.04 1.41
N TRP A 122 1.39 14.71 1.58
CA TRP A 122 2.02 14.07 2.75
C TRP A 122 3.47 14.50 2.93
N THR A 123 3.90 14.77 4.17
CA THR A 123 5.32 15.00 4.49
C THR A 123 5.98 13.79 5.14
N THR A 124 5.16 12.83 5.57
CA THR A 124 5.58 11.63 6.31
C THR A 124 5.41 10.33 5.51
N PHE A 125 5.02 10.41 4.24
CA PHE A 125 4.86 9.26 3.37
C PHE A 125 6.19 8.53 3.16
N MET A 126 6.22 7.25 3.53
CA MET A 126 7.32 6.34 3.26
C MET A 126 6.77 4.99 2.82
N LYS A 127 7.48 4.31 1.92
CA LYS A 127 7.14 2.93 1.51
C LYS A 127 8.37 2.03 1.49
N ALA A 128 8.15 0.76 1.79
CA ALA A 128 9.19 -0.27 1.79
C ALA A 128 8.68 -1.53 1.08
N ARG A 129 9.59 -2.28 0.44
CA ARG A 129 9.30 -3.59 -0.15
C ARG A 129 9.04 -4.60 0.98
N LEU A 130 8.00 -5.41 0.82
CA LEU A 130 7.77 -6.59 1.66
C LEU A 130 8.60 -7.75 1.13
N ASN A 131 9.31 -8.42 2.03
CA ASN A 131 10.08 -9.61 1.70
C ASN A 131 9.36 -10.85 2.23
N CYS A 132 8.76 -11.62 1.32
CA CYS A 132 8.25 -12.95 1.59
C CYS A 132 8.99 -13.90 0.65
N SER A 133 9.88 -14.72 1.20
CA SER A 133 10.72 -15.61 0.41
C SER A 133 10.94 -16.95 1.10
N ARG A 134 11.17 -17.98 0.28
CA ARG A 134 11.68 -19.26 0.75
C ARG A 134 13.21 -19.24 0.68
N SER A 135 13.86 -19.65 1.76
CA SER A 135 15.32 -19.79 1.82
C SER A 135 15.81 -20.87 0.85
N GLY A 136 16.96 -20.64 0.23
CA GLY A 136 17.65 -21.54 -0.71
C GLY A 136 18.97 -20.90 -1.16
N GLU A 137 19.76 -21.59 -1.99
CA GLU A 137 20.99 -21.01 -2.58
C GLU A 137 20.70 -19.71 -3.33
N ILE A 138 19.57 -19.69 -4.03
CA ILE A 138 18.97 -18.49 -4.61
C ILE A 138 17.57 -18.35 -3.98
N PRO A 139 17.30 -17.30 -3.19
CA PRO A 139 16.00 -17.11 -2.56
C PRO A 139 14.86 -16.99 -3.59
N PHE A 140 13.78 -17.73 -3.37
CA PHE A 140 12.57 -17.62 -4.17
C PHE A 140 11.60 -16.63 -3.54
N HIS A 141 11.24 -15.55 -4.25
CA HIS A 141 10.41 -14.46 -3.72
C HIS A 141 8.96 -14.55 -4.21
N TYR A 142 8.02 -14.49 -3.26
CA TYR A 142 6.59 -14.35 -3.52
C TYR A 142 6.24 -12.87 -3.51
N ASN A 143 6.21 -12.26 -4.69
CA ASN A 143 6.15 -10.80 -4.80
C ASN A 143 4.73 -10.21 -4.84
N GLU A 144 3.68 -11.03 -4.97
CA GLU A 144 2.31 -10.58 -5.13
C GLU A 144 1.45 -10.81 -3.88
N LEU A 145 1.36 -9.80 -3.02
CA LEU A 145 0.50 -9.80 -1.84
C LEU A 145 -0.96 -9.81 -2.27
N GLN A 146 -1.73 -10.77 -1.77
CA GLN A 146 -3.15 -10.94 -2.05
C GLN A 146 -4.05 -10.41 -0.94
N SER A 147 -3.66 -10.66 0.32
CA SER A 147 -4.43 -10.24 1.49
C SER A 147 -3.50 -10.07 2.69
N THR A 148 -3.98 -9.33 3.70
CA THR A 148 -3.31 -9.22 5.00
C THR A 148 -4.32 -9.36 6.12
N PHE A 149 -3.82 -9.67 7.31
CA PHE A 149 -4.59 -9.68 8.54
C PHE A 149 -3.78 -9.06 9.66
N TYR A 150 -4.35 -8.08 10.37
CA TYR A 150 -3.73 -7.44 11.52
C TYR A 150 -4.25 -8.06 12.82
N LEU A 151 -3.34 -8.66 13.58
CA LEU A 151 -3.57 -9.19 14.92
C LEU A 151 -3.10 -8.14 15.93
N SER A 152 -4.02 -7.27 16.36
CA SER A 152 -3.73 -6.10 17.19
C SER A 152 -3.17 -6.45 18.57
N GLU A 153 -3.57 -7.58 19.15
CA GLU A 153 -3.16 -8.02 20.50
C GLU A 153 -1.67 -8.31 20.59
N GLN A 154 -1.03 -8.59 19.44
CA GLN A 154 0.38 -8.92 19.34
C GLN A 154 1.16 -7.92 18.50
N ASP A 155 0.49 -6.89 17.96
CA ASP A 155 1.02 -5.95 16.96
C ASP A 155 1.70 -6.67 15.77
N ILE A 156 1.03 -7.70 15.24
CA ILE A 156 1.55 -8.52 14.12
C ILE A 156 0.63 -8.42 12.91
N ILE A 157 1.24 -8.26 11.74
CA ILE A 157 0.53 -8.36 10.46
C ILE A 157 0.95 -9.64 9.76
N TYR A 158 -0.02 -10.43 9.31
CA TYR A 158 0.20 -11.56 8.41
C TYR A 158 -0.15 -11.15 6.99
N GLY A 159 0.58 -11.67 6.00
CA GLY A 159 0.31 -11.44 4.59
C GLY A 159 0.31 -12.75 3.79
N ILE A 160 -0.64 -12.89 2.87
CA ILE A 160 -0.71 -14.02 1.92
C ILE A 160 -0.14 -13.54 0.60
N PHE A 161 0.82 -14.27 0.06
CA PHE A 161 1.50 -13.89 -1.19
C PHE A 161 1.33 -14.97 -2.27
N THR A 162 1.52 -14.58 -3.52
CA THR A 162 1.59 -15.49 -4.68
C THR A 162 2.79 -15.14 -5.57
N THR A 163 3.07 -16.02 -6.54
CA THR A 163 4.06 -15.82 -7.61
C THR A 163 3.40 -15.27 -8.88
N ASN A 164 4.18 -14.64 -9.75
CA ASN A 164 3.80 -14.18 -11.09
C ASN A 164 4.17 -15.20 -12.20
N VAL A 165 4.75 -16.35 -11.83
CA VAL A 165 5.17 -17.40 -12.77
C VAL A 165 4.00 -18.33 -13.08
N PRO A 166 3.78 -18.74 -14.34
CA PRO A 166 2.76 -19.73 -14.69
C PRO A 166 2.99 -21.04 -13.94
N ARG A 167 1.93 -21.60 -13.35
CA ARG A 167 1.91 -22.89 -12.62
C ARG A 167 2.51 -24.00 -13.49
N SER A 168 3.80 -24.24 -13.34
CA SER A 168 4.54 -25.22 -14.13
C SER A 168 5.47 -26.07 -13.27
N GLY A 169 5.68 -25.70 -11.99
CA GLY A 169 6.39 -26.51 -11.01
C GLY A 169 5.56 -26.90 -9.78
N PRO A 170 5.97 -27.93 -9.02
CA PRO A 170 5.31 -28.39 -7.79
C PRO A 170 5.30 -27.36 -6.66
N ASP A 171 6.14 -26.31 -6.75
CA ASP A 171 6.22 -25.21 -5.79
C ASP A 171 5.28 -24.03 -6.12
N ASP A 172 4.64 -24.01 -7.29
CA ASP A 172 3.74 -22.93 -7.74
C ASP A 172 2.33 -23.00 -7.13
N GLU A 173 2.03 -24.05 -6.37
CA GLU A 173 0.72 -24.26 -5.74
C GLU A 173 0.62 -23.63 -4.34
N ALA A 174 1.74 -23.19 -3.76
CA ALA A 174 1.75 -22.62 -2.42
C ALA A 174 1.46 -21.10 -2.45
N ALA A 175 0.40 -20.69 -1.74
CA ALA A 175 0.17 -19.31 -1.34
C ALA A 175 0.73 -19.12 0.09
N PRO A 176 2.02 -18.77 0.27
CA PRO A 176 2.61 -18.71 1.59
C PRO A 176 1.99 -17.61 2.44
N VAL A 177 1.88 -17.91 3.74
CA VAL A 177 1.55 -16.93 4.77
C VAL A 177 2.84 -16.46 5.42
N CYS A 178 3.18 -15.19 5.26
CA CYS A 178 4.33 -14.56 5.86
C CYS A 178 3.92 -13.69 7.05
N ARG A 179 4.58 -13.88 8.20
CA ARG A 179 4.50 -12.94 9.33
C ARG A 179 5.36 -11.71 9.01
N LEU A 180 4.73 -10.56 8.85
CA LEU A 180 5.41 -9.31 8.55
C LEU A 180 5.93 -8.70 9.85
N ARG A 181 7.22 -8.42 9.89
CA ARG A 181 7.88 -7.77 11.01
C ARG A 181 8.68 -6.58 10.51
N ARG A 182 8.78 -5.54 11.33
CA ARG A 182 9.66 -4.42 11.03
C ARG A 182 11.10 -4.88 11.20
N LEU A 183 11.88 -4.81 10.14
CA LEU A 183 13.32 -4.97 10.24
C LEU A 183 13.91 -3.72 10.92
N GLY A 184 14.72 -3.92 11.95
CA GLY A 184 15.52 -2.86 12.54
C GLY A 184 16.57 -2.33 11.55
N PRO A 185 17.31 -1.26 11.90
CA PRO A 185 18.32 -0.64 11.02
C PRO A 185 19.41 -1.62 10.52
N LEU A 186 19.58 -2.75 11.22
CA LEU A 186 20.58 -3.78 10.94
C LEU A 186 19.99 -5.03 10.24
N GLY A 187 18.75 -4.99 9.77
CA GLY A 187 18.11 -6.14 9.12
C GLY A 187 17.73 -7.28 10.06
N HIS A 188 17.91 -7.11 11.38
CA HIS A 188 17.38 -8.02 12.39
C HIS A 188 15.90 -7.74 12.64
N SER A 189 15.10 -8.81 12.80
CA SER A 189 13.75 -8.68 13.34
C SER A 189 13.84 -8.08 14.72
N LEU A 190 13.10 -6.99 14.95
CA LEU A 190 12.71 -6.61 16.31
C LEU A 190 11.76 -7.67 16.89
#